data_AF-A0A966UY84-F1
#
_entry.id   AF-A0A966UY84-F1
#
_cell.length_a   1.000
_cell.length_b   1.000
_cell.length_c   1.000
_cell.angle_alpha   90.00
_cell.angle_beta   90.00
_cell.angle_gamma   90.00
#
_symmetry.space_group_name_H-M   'P 1'
#
loop_
_entity.id
_entity.type
_entity.pdbx_description
1 polymer ?
#
loop_
_entity_poly.entity_id
_entity_poly.type
_entity_poly.pdbx_seq_one_letter_code
_entity_poly.pdbx_strand_id
1 'polypeptide(L)'
;MLLLLHRSWYDYMKMGGQNKTHQLRGFTLIELTIIISVIGILATITTAVIVPISREKAKHAQAMSDMNTIVNAAQMYAAKYNDFPVDSPGSIPSGLNEFIKNDNHKADWPSGPWKGSTYSFNNWPADDNGNKQTYQVTLSFCNPGDTATCKKTFPKEPWVKDTWDSYSTAYMCVSGSCRSSQDKPVNYPGFCMNCTGAMKDMGH
;
A
#
# COMPACT_ATOMS: atom_id res chain seq x y z
N MET A 1 -65.78 -20.99 -42.57
CA MET A 1 -64.62 -20.18 -43.02
C MET A 1 -63.63 -19.90 -41.88
N LEU A 2 -63.28 -20.92 -41.08
CA LEU A 2 -62.29 -20.82 -39.99
C LEU A 2 -61.40 -22.07 -39.87
N LEU A 3 -61.62 -23.09 -40.69
CA LEU A 3 -60.83 -24.32 -40.72
C LEU A 3 -59.88 -24.42 -41.92
N LEU A 4 -59.85 -23.42 -42.81
CA LEU A 4 -58.93 -23.37 -43.96
C LEU A 4 -57.64 -22.58 -43.69
N LEU A 5 -57.58 -21.78 -42.62
CA LEU A 5 -56.36 -21.05 -42.24
C LEU A 5 -55.40 -21.86 -41.35
N HIS A 6 -55.88 -22.90 -40.67
CA HIS A 6 -55.01 -23.72 -39.82
C HIS A 6 -54.16 -24.73 -40.61
N ARG A 7 -54.56 -25.06 -41.85
CA ARG A 7 -53.84 -26.02 -42.70
C ARG A 7 -52.74 -25.35 -43.54
N SER A 8 -52.92 -24.08 -43.92
CA SER A 8 -51.94 -23.32 -44.70
C SER A 8 -50.69 -22.91 -43.91
N TRP A 9 -50.82 -22.70 -42.60
CA TRP A 9 -49.68 -22.31 -41.76
C TRP A 9 -48.76 -23.49 -41.43
N TYR A 10 -49.32 -24.70 -41.36
CA TYR A 10 -48.56 -25.92 -41.07
C TYR A 10 -47.63 -26.33 -42.22
N ASP A 11 -48.05 -26.10 -43.47
CA ASP A 11 -47.23 -26.42 -44.65
C ASP A 11 -46.14 -25.36 -44.92
N TYR A 12 -46.33 -24.11 -44.47
CA TYR A 12 -45.32 -23.05 -44.59
C TYR A 12 -44.12 -23.25 -43.63
N MET A 13 -44.31 -23.91 -42.48
CA MET A 13 -43.21 -24.23 -41.56
C MET A 13 -42.36 -25.45 -41.97
N LYS A 14 -42.69 -26.14 -43.08
CA LYS A 14 -41.94 -27.32 -43.54
C LYS A 14 -40.89 -27.05 -44.62
N MET A 15 -40.77 -25.81 -45.11
CA MET A 15 -39.85 -25.48 -46.20
C MET A 15 -38.85 -24.42 -45.77
N GLY A 16 -37.64 -24.83 -45.40
CA GLY A 16 -36.53 -23.88 -45.29
C GLY A 16 -35.53 -24.19 -44.19
N GLY A 17 -34.83 -25.31 -44.32
CA GLY A 17 -33.74 -25.62 -43.41
C GLY A 17 -32.91 -26.76 -43.95
N GLN A 18 -32.28 -26.57 -45.12
CA GLN A 18 -31.12 -27.38 -45.50
C GLN A 18 -30.02 -27.08 -44.47
N ASN A 19 -30.11 -27.74 -43.30
CA ASN A 19 -29.03 -27.81 -42.34
C ASN A 19 -27.92 -28.57 -43.04
N LYS A 20 -27.00 -27.83 -43.68
CA LYS A 20 -25.64 -28.31 -43.85
C LYS A 20 -25.17 -28.58 -42.44
N THR A 21 -25.27 -29.83 -42.01
CA THR A 21 -24.69 -30.30 -40.77
C THR A 21 -23.21 -30.03 -40.92
N HIS A 22 -22.76 -28.88 -40.42
CA HIS A 22 -21.35 -28.66 -40.14
C HIS A 22 -21.00 -29.83 -39.23
N GLN A 23 -20.23 -30.77 -39.77
CA GLN A 23 -19.59 -31.83 -39.02
C GLN A 23 -18.78 -31.11 -37.95
N LEU A 24 -19.35 -30.96 -36.75
CA LEU A 24 -18.67 -30.41 -35.59
C LEU A 24 -17.57 -31.43 -35.26
N ARG A 25 -16.38 -31.20 -35.81
CA ARG A 25 -15.18 -31.93 -35.43
C ARG A 25 -15.02 -31.73 -33.93
N GLY A 26 -15.22 -32.80 -33.17
CA GLY A 26 -15.01 -32.79 -31.72
C GLY A 26 -13.56 -32.48 -31.41
N PHE A 27 -13.33 -31.69 -30.36
CA PHE A 27 -12.00 -31.43 -29.82
C PHE A 27 -11.34 -32.75 -29.42
N THR A 28 -10.07 -32.91 -29.75
CA THR A 28 -9.34 -34.10 -29.31
C THR A 28 -8.91 -33.94 -27.85
N LEU A 29 -8.87 -35.05 -27.10
CA LEU A 29 -8.51 -35.02 -25.68
C LEU A 29 -7.07 -34.48 -25.48
N ILE A 30 -6.19 -34.74 -26.44
CA ILE A 30 -4.82 -34.22 -26.45
C ILE A 30 -4.75 -32.70 -26.64
N GLU A 31 -5.67 -32.13 -27.41
CA GLU A 31 -5.70 -30.69 -27.69
C GLU A 31 -6.13 -29.92 -26.45
N LEU A 32 -7.08 -30.46 -25.68
CA LEU A 32 -7.46 -29.89 -24.40
C LEU A 32 -6.35 -30.04 -23.33
N THR A 33 -5.64 -31.18 -23.31
CA THR A 33 -4.57 -31.39 -22.31
C THR A 33 -3.34 -30.53 -22.53
N ILE A 34 -2.99 -30.24 -23.79
CA ILE A 34 -1.90 -29.32 -24.11
C ILE A 34 -2.29 -27.88 -23.70
N ILE A 35 -3.53 -27.46 -23.92
CA ILE A 35 -3.97 -26.11 -23.56
C ILE A 35 -3.89 -25.88 -22.04
N ILE A 36 -4.45 -26.79 -21.24
CA ILE A 36 -4.42 -26.63 -19.78
C ILE A 36 -2.99 -26.73 -19.23
N SER A 37 -2.09 -27.50 -19.86
CA SER A 37 -0.69 -27.57 -19.44
C SER A 37 0.06 -26.27 -19.73
N VAL A 38 -0.15 -25.66 -20.89
CA VAL A 38 0.42 -24.35 -21.24
C VAL A 38 -0.13 -23.24 -20.34
N ILE A 39 -1.45 -23.21 -20.10
CA ILE A 39 -2.07 -22.24 -19.17
C ILE A 39 -1.51 -22.42 -17.75
N GLY A 40 -1.34 -23.67 -17.29
CA GLY A 40 -0.75 -23.99 -15.99
C GLY A 40 0.67 -23.44 -15.84
N ILE A 41 1.53 -23.62 -16.84
CA ILE A 41 2.91 -23.11 -16.83
C ILE A 41 2.91 -21.57 -16.77
N LEU A 42 2.13 -20.91 -17.64
CA LEU A 42 2.04 -19.45 -17.67
C LEU A 42 1.49 -18.88 -16.35
N ALA A 43 0.44 -19.49 -15.79
CA ALA A 43 -0.13 -19.08 -14.51
C ALA A 43 0.89 -19.22 -13.36
N THR A 44 1.70 -20.27 -13.35
CA THR A 44 2.71 -20.51 -12.31
C THR A 44 3.82 -19.45 -12.36
N ILE A 45 4.33 -19.12 -13.55
CA ILE A 45 5.35 -18.07 -13.71
C ILE A 45 4.80 -16.70 -13.31
N THR A 46 3.59 -16.37 -13.78
CA THR A 46 2.93 -15.09 -13.49
C THR A 46 2.74 -14.89 -11.99
N THR A 47 2.21 -15.91 -11.30
CA THR A 47 1.97 -15.85 -9.86
C THR A 47 3.26 -15.76 -9.06
N ALA A 48 4.32 -16.48 -9.44
CA ALA A 48 5.60 -16.45 -8.74
C ALA A 48 6.32 -15.10 -8.83
N VAL A 49 6.22 -14.41 -9.97
CA VAL A 49 7.00 -13.18 -10.22
C VAL A 49 6.20 -11.90 -9.93
N ILE A 50 4.96 -11.81 -10.41
CA ILE A 50 4.21 -10.53 -10.42
C ILE A 50 3.53 -10.26 -9.09
N VAL A 51 2.98 -11.28 -8.43
CA VAL A 51 2.25 -11.13 -7.17
C VAL A 51 3.11 -10.52 -6.05
N PRO A 52 4.38 -10.94 -5.79
CA PRO A 52 5.17 -10.30 -4.75
C PRO A 52 5.48 -8.83 -5.06
N ILE A 53 5.83 -8.49 -6.31
CA ILE A 53 6.14 -7.11 -6.72
C ILE A 53 4.90 -6.21 -6.56
N SER A 54 3.74 -6.68 -7.00
CA SER A 54 2.49 -5.93 -6.90
C SER A 54 2.06 -5.72 -5.45
N ARG A 55 2.28 -6.71 -4.57
CA ARG A 55 2.03 -6.58 -3.12
C ARG A 55 2.93 -5.53 -2.47
N GLU A 56 4.23 -5.52 -2.78
CA GLU A 56 5.14 -4.51 -2.21
C GLU A 56 4.78 -3.09 -2.70
N LYS A 57 4.48 -2.93 -4.00
CA LYS A 57 3.96 -1.65 -4.54
C LYS A 57 2.67 -1.20 -3.86
N ALA A 58 1.75 -2.13 -3.61
CA ALA A 58 0.50 -1.83 -2.91
C ALA A 58 0.75 -1.40 -1.46
N LYS A 59 1.69 -2.06 -0.75
CA LYS A 59 2.11 -1.66 0.60
C LYS A 59 2.72 -0.27 0.63
N HIS A 60 3.59 0.05 -0.32
CA HIS A 60 4.16 1.40 -0.42
C HIS A 60 3.09 2.47 -0.70
N ALA A 61 2.15 2.19 -1.61
CA ALA A 61 1.04 3.09 -1.88
C ALA A 61 0.12 3.26 -0.66
N GLN A 62 -0.16 2.17 0.08
CA GLN A 62 -0.89 2.22 1.33
C GLN A 62 -0.16 3.08 2.36
N ALA A 63 1.15 2.87 2.54
CA ALA A 63 1.94 3.64 3.50
C ALA A 63 1.87 5.15 3.22
N MET A 64 2.01 5.52 1.95
CA MET A 64 1.92 6.91 1.53
C MET A 64 0.50 7.48 1.76
N SER A 65 -0.56 6.71 1.48
CA SER A 65 -1.95 7.12 1.74
C SER A 65 -2.22 7.32 3.23
N ASP A 66 -1.80 6.37 4.06
CA ASP A 66 -1.99 6.39 5.51
C ASP A 66 -1.24 7.57 6.13
N MET A 67 0.02 7.79 5.75
CA MET A 67 0.80 8.92 6.26
C MET A 67 0.23 10.27 5.83
N ASN A 68 -0.27 10.41 4.59
CA ASN A 68 -0.97 11.62 4.16
C ASN A 68 -2.22 11.88 4.99
N THR A 69 -2.98 10.84 5.32
CA THR A 69 -4.16 10.94 6.19
C THR A 69 -3.77 11.48 7.57
N ILE A 70 -2.68 10.98 8.14
CA ILE A 70 -2.16 11.44 9.44
C ILE A 70 -1.65 12.89 9.36
N VAL A 71 -0.91 13.24 8.29
CA VAL A 71 -0.44 14.62 8.07
C VAL A 71 -1.61 15.58 7.98
N ASN A 72 -2.64 15.25 7.21
CA ASN A 72 -3.85 16.08 7.08
C ASN A 72 -4.55 16.24 8.42
N ALA A 73 -4.67 15.16 9.20
CA ALA A 73 -5.24 15.22 10.55
C ALA A 73 -4.43 16.13 11.49
N ALA A 74 -3.09 16.06 11.43
CA ALA A 74 -2.21 16.93 12.20
C ALA A 74 -2.33 18.40 11.77
N GLN A 75 -2.51 18.67 10.47
CA GLN A 75 -2.76 20.02 9.96
C GLN A 75 -4.13 20.56 10.40
N MET A 76 -5.18 19.72 10.42
CA MET A 76 -6.49 20.10 10.95
C MET A 76 -6.43 20.40 12.45
N TYR A 77 -5.67 19.60 13.21
CA TYR A 77 -5.39 19.88 14.62
C TYR A 77 -4.73 21.25 14.78
N ALA A 78 -3.67 21.52 14.02
CA ALA A 78 -2.98 22.80 14.05
C ALA A 78 -3.87 23.98 13.67
N ALA A 79 -4.77 23.81 12.69
CA ALA A 79 -5.75 24.83 12.32
C ALA A 79 -6.77 25.10 13.45
N LYS A 80 -7.13 24.09 14.24
CA LYS A 80 -8.09 24.24 15.35
C LYS A 80 -7.45 24.81 16.63
N TYR A 81 -6.25 24.35 16.96
CA TYR A 81 -5.60 24.61 18.24
C TYR A 81 -4.40 25.57 18.15
N ASN A 82 -4.09 26.11 16.96
CA ASN A 82 -2.96 27.00 16.65
C ASN A 82 -1.56 26.41 16.91
N ASP A 83 -1.47 25.12 17.20
CA ASP A 83 -0.21 24.39 17.37
C ASP A 83 -0.42 22.92 16.99
N PHE A 84 0.66 22.20 16.69
CA PHE A 84 0.64 20.76 16.47
C PHE A 84 0.51 19.99 17.78
N PRO A 85 0.02 18.74 17.74
CA PRO A 85 -0.15 17.96 18.96
C PRO A 85 1.21 17.61 19.58
N VAL A 86 1.24 17.46 20.90
CA VAL A 86 2.44 17.04 21.64
C VAL A 86 2.88 15.64 21.22
N ASP A 87 4.19 15.38 21.23
CA ASP A 87 4.71 14.06 20.85
C ASP A 87 4.17 12.97 21.79
N SER A 88 3.83 11.82 21.22
CA SER A 88 3.35 10.67 21.97
C SER A 88 3.88 9.39 21.34
N PRO A 89 5.11 8.98 21.67
CA PRO A 89 5.77 7.86 21.03
C PRO A 89 4.92 6.58 21.11
N GLY A 90 4.62 5.98 19.95
CA GLY A 90 3.88 4.72 19.86
C GLY A 90 2.38 4.79 20.16
N SER A 91 1.82 5.98 20.42
CA SER A 91 0.38 6.16 20.59
C SER A 91 -0.13 7.39 19.85
N ILE A 92 -1.45 7.57 19.76
CA ILE A 92 -2.00 8.78 19.12
C ILE A 92 -1.91 9.92 20.13
N PRO A 93 -1.28 11.06 19.77
CA PRO A 93 -1.30 12.25 20.60
C PRO A 93 -2.71 12.68 21.03
N SER A 94 -2.82 13.19 22.26
CA SER A 94 -4.09 13.70 22.78
C SER A 94 -4.68 14.77 21.87
N GLY A 95 -5.97 14.66 21.57
CA GLY A 95 -6.71 15.56 20.69
C GLY A 95 -6.53 15.29 19.19
N LEU A 96 -5.46 14.61 18.75
CA LEU A 96 -5.31 14.20 17.35
C LEU A 96 -6.32 13.12 16.96
N ASN A 97 -6.76 12.32 17.94
CA ASN A 97 -7.82 11.32 17.81
C ASN A 97 -9.16 11.89 17.31
N GLU A 98 -9.41 13.19 17.44
CA GLU A 98 -10.60 13.86 16.89
C GLU A 98 -10.61 13.83 15.35
N PHE A 99 -9.41 13.86 14.76
CA PHE A 99 -9.19 14.02 13.31
C PHE A 99 -8.80 12.70 12.62
N ILE A 100 -8.36 11.71 13.38
CA ILE A 100 -8.04 10.36 12.90
C ILE A 100 -9.17 9.43 13.37
N LYS A 101 -10.28 9.41 12.63
CA LYS A 101 -11.37 8.47 12.88
C LYS A 101 -11.23 7.29 11.93
N ASN A 102 -11.11 6.08 12.49
CA ASN A 102 -11.28 4.85 11.70
C ASN A 102 -12.75 4.42 11.67
N ASP A 103 -13.05 3.45 10.81
CA ASP A 103 -14.41 2.92 10.57
C ASP A 103 -15.11 2.38 11.84
N ASN A 104 -14.35 2.10 12.90
CA ASN A 104 -14.84 1.59 14.18
C ASN A 104 -14.90 2.64 15.29
N HIS A 105 -14.74 3.93 14.97
CA HIS A 105 -14.73 5.05 15.92
C HIS A 105 -13.71 4.88 17.06
N LYS A 106 -12.69 4.03 16.88
CA LYS A 106 -11.56 3.90 17.81
C LYS A 106 -10.38 4.69 17.28
N ALA A 107 -9.76 5.47 18.16
CA ALA A 107 -8.55 6.19 17.82
C ALA A 107 -7.37 5.23 17.88
N ASP A 108 -7.13 4.53 16.77
CA ASP A 108 -5.97 3.67 16.58
C ASP A 108 -5.25 4.09 15.30
N TRP A 109 -3.92 4.03 15.31
CA TRP A 109 -3.15 4.23 14.09
C TRP A 109 -3.60 3.22 13.03
N PRO A 110 -3.60 3.58 11.74
CA PRO A 110 -3.74 2.60 10.67
C PRO A 110 -2.75 1.45 10.87
N SER A 111 -3.16 0.23 10.53
CA SER A 111 -2.25 -0.91 10.59
C SER A 111 -1.15 -0.73 9.54
N GLY A 112 0.10 -0.72 9.98
CA GLY A 112 1.24 -0.56 9.08
C GLY A 112 1.30 -1.68 8.02
N PRO A 113 1.65 -1.37 6.76
CA PRO A 113 1.58 -2.32 5.65
C PRO A 113 2.66 -3.41 5.68
N TRP A 114 3.74 -3.19 6.45
CA TRP A 114 4.75 -4.21 6.72
C TRP A 114 4.59 -4.78 8.12
N LYS A 115 5.04 -6.04 8.29
CA LYS A 115 4.88 -6.76 9.55
C LYS A 115 5.65 -6.04 10.67
N GLY A 116 4.93 -5.66 11.74
CA GLY A 116 5.51 -4.94 12.87
C GLY A 116 5.78 -3.47 12.60
N SER A 117 5.38 -2.95 11.43
CA SER A 117 5.50 -1.53 11.15
C SER A 117 4.40 -0.73 11.85
N THR A 118 4.78 0.43 12.40
CA THR A 118 3.90 1.28 13.20
C THR A 118 4.07 2.74 12.81
N TYR A 119 2.95 3.47 12.80
CA TYR A 119 2.96 4.91 12.59
C TYR A 119 3.15 5.64 13.91
N SER A 120 3.75 6.83 13.84
CA SER A 120 3.79 7.78 14.94
C SER A 120 3.82 9.19 14.36
N PHE A 121 3.18 10.13 15.06
CA PHE A 121 3.38 11.55 14.81
C PHE A 121 4.46 12.04 15.77
N ASN A 122 5.45 12.78 15.26
CA ASN A 122 6.56 13.28 16.04
C ASN A 122 6.52 14.80 16.10
N ASN A 123 6.73 15.31 17.31
CA ASN A 123 6.88 16.73 17.62
C ASN A 123 8.16 16.89 18.43
N TRP A 124 9.30 16.85 17.75
CA TRP A 124 10.61 16.88 18.40
C TRP A 124 11.08 18.32 18.60
N PRO A 125 11.56 18.67 19.82
CA PRO A 125 12.04 19.99 20.11
C PRO A 125 13.26 20.36 19.25
N ALA A 126 13.50 21.66 19.11
CA ALA A 126 14.81 22.14 18.67
C ALA A 126 15.91 21.67 19.64
N ASP A 127 17.11 21.45 19.13
CA ASP A 127 18.26 21.00 19.93
C ASP A 127 19.49 21.89 19.77
N ASP A 128 20.48 21.68 20.64
CA ASP A 128 21.75 22.41 20.64
C ASP A 128 22.63 22.13 19.41
N ASN A 129 22.26 21.12 18.61
CA ASN A 129 22.93 20.79 17.35
C ASN A 129 22.40 21.66 16.19
N GLY A 130 21.51 22.61 16.47
CA GLY A 130 20.91 23.50 15.47
C GLY A 130 19.72 22.89 14.72
N ASN A 131 19.21 21.73 15.16
CA ASN A 131 17.97 21.19 14.60
C ASN A 131 16.80 22.07 15.05
N LYS A 132 15.92 22.39 14.11
CA LYS A 132 14.69 23.13 14.40
C LYS A 132 13.61 22.18 14.91
N GLN A 133 12.61 22.76 15.57
CA GLN A 133 11.36 22.08 15.91
C GLN A 133 10.88 21.24 14.73
N THR A 134 10.68 19.95 14.94
CA THR A 134 10.40 18.98 13.87
C THR A 134 9.01 18.42 14.05
N TYR A 135 8.20 18.56 13.00
CA TYR A 135 6.91 17.91 12.87
C TYR A 135 6.96 16.95 11.70
N GLN A 136 6.75 15.67 11.97
CA GLN A 136 6.77 14.63 10.94
C GLN A 136 5.87 13.46 11.31
N VAL A 137 5.51 12.67 10.30
CA VAL A 137 4.91 11.35 10.51
C VAL A 137 5.98 10.32 10.21
N THR A 138 6.19 9.39 11.13
CA THR A 138 7.19 8.34 11.00
C THR A 138 6.51 6.99 10.86
N LEU A 139 7.05 6.16 9.98
CA LEU A 139 6.78 4.74 9.85
C LEU A 139 8.02 3.98 10.31
N SER A 140 7.92 3.42 11.51
CA SER A 140 8.94 2.56 12.11
C SER A 140 8.68 1.11 11.71
N PHE A 141 9.72 0.30 11.53
CA PHE A 141 9.61 -1.12 11.13
C PHE A 141 9.89 -2.10 12.29
N CYS A 142 10.35 -1.57 13.41
CA CYS A 142 10.80 -2.28 14.59
C CYS A 142 11.04 -1.27 15.72
N ASN A 143 11.27 -1.77 16.94
CA ASN A 143 11.63 -0.93 18.06
C ASN A 143 13.11 -0.49 17.97
N PRO A 144 13.42 0.78 18.31
CA PRO A 144 14.80 1.24 18.41
C PRO A 144 15.65 0.35 19.34
N GLY A 145 16.88 0.04 18.91
CA GLY A 145 17.78 -0.86 19.64
C GLY A 145 17.61 -2.35 19.34
N ASP A 146 16.50 -2.80 18.75
CA ASP A 146 16.28 -4.22 18.38
C ASP A 146 16.74 -4.53 16.95
N THR A 147 18.05 -4.43 16.73
CA THR A 147 18.66 -4.61 15.40
C THR A 147 18.38 -5.99 14.78
N ALA A 148 18.20 -7.03 15.61
CA ALA A 148 17.94 -8.39 15.13
C ALA A 148 16.55 -8.54 14.51
N THR A 149 15.53 -7.90 15.11
CA THR A 149 14.19 -7.85 14.55
C THR A 149 14.13 -6.97 13.33
N CYS A 150 14.73 -5.77 13.38
CA CYS A 150 14.71 -4.79 12.29
C CYS A 150 15.21 -5.38 10.96
N LYS A 151 16.35 -6.09 10.98
CA LYS A 151 16.92 -6.73 9.78
C LYS A 151 15.97 -7.71 9.09
N LYS A 152 14.99 -8.27 9.82
CA LYS A 152 14.00 -9.22 9.29
C LYS A 152 12.70 -8.55 8.86
N THR A 153 12.37 -7.38 9.43
CA THR A 153 11.10 -6.69 9.18
C THR A 153 11.20 -5.60 8.14
N PHE A 154 12.40 -5.14 7.79
CA PHE A 154 12.56 -4.11 6.76
C PHE A 154 11.95 -4.53 5.41
N PRO A 155 11.31 -3.57 4.70
CA PRO A 155 10.77 -3.79 3.36
C PRO A 155 11.84 -4.24 2.38
N LYS A 156 11.45 -5.07 1.41
CA LYS A 156 12.31 -5.43 0.27
C LYS A 156 12.20 -4.40 -0.85
N GLU A 157 12.36 -3.14 -0.48
CA GLU A 157 12.16 -1.99 -1.37
C GLU A 157 13.51 -1.37 -1.77
N PRO A 158 13.64 -0.79 -2.99
CA PRO A 158 14.92 -0.21 -3.45
C PRO A 158 15.43 0.99 -2.64
N TRP A 159 14.54 1.65 -1.90
CA TRP A 159 14.86 2.77 -1.03
C TRP A 159 15.38 2.34 0.34
N VAL A 160 15.17 1.08 0.74
CA VAL A 160 15.79 0.50 1.94
C VAL A 160 17.24 0.17 1.61
N LYS A 161 18.18 0.74 2.37
CA LYS A 161 19.63 0.56 2.15
C LYS A 161 20.22 -0.40 3.17
N ASP A 162 21.35 -1.00 2.83
CA ASP A 162 22.09 -1.89 3.75
C ASP A 162 22.65 -1.16 4.98
N THR A 163 22.75 0.17 4.92
CA THR A 163 23.12 1.05 6.03
C THR A 163 22.00 1.23 7.06
N TRP A 164 20.80 0.73 6.78
CA TRP A 164 19.67 0.84 7.70
C TRP A 164 19.85 -0.05 8.93
N ASP A 165 19.55 0.54 10.07
CA ASP A 165 19.57 -0.11 11.38
C ASP A 165 18.31 0.22 12.18
N SER A 166 18.28 -0.15 13.47
CA SER A 166 17.10 0.04 14.31
C SER A 166 16.63 1.48 14.52
N TYR A 167 17.40 2.49 14.08
CA TYR A 167 17.00 3.89 14.09
C TYR A 167 16.61 4.42 12.70
N SER A 168 16.66 3.56 11.68
CA SER A 168 16.30 3.89 10.30
C SER A 168 14.79 3.71 10.09
N THR A 169 14.14 4.77 9.64
CA THR A 169 12.69 4.84 9.46
C THR A 169 12.36 5.49 8.13
N ALA A 170 11.14 5.24 7.66
CA ALA A 170 10.57 6.05 6.60
C ALA A 170 9.71 7.14 7.23
N TYR A 171 9.77 8.37 6.74
CA TYR A 171 9.05 9.49 7.33
C TYR A 171 8.51 10.46 6.27
N MET A 172 7.49 11.22 6.65
CA MET A 172 6.95 12.36 5.90
C MET A 172 7.17 13.62 6.70
N CYS A 173 7.93 14.54 6.12
CA CYS A 173 8.25 15.80 6.75
C CYS A 173 7.10 16.79 6.63
N VAL A 174 6.58 17.29 7.75
CA VAL A 174 5.57 18.36 7.76
C VAL A 174 6.26 19.72 7.86
N SER A 175 7.20 19.86 8.80
CA SER A 175 7.95 21.10 9.03
C SER A 175 9.21 20.81 9.87
N GLY A 176 10.25 21.64 9.70
CA GLY A 176 11.45 21.60 10.53
C GLY A 176 12.60 20.76 10.00
N SER A 177 13.46 20.30 10.91
CA SER A 177 14.63 19.46 10.63
C SER A 177 14.29 17.97 10.69
N CYS A 178 13.41 17.53 9.77
CA CYS A 178 12.93 16.15 9.69
C CYS A 178 14.05 15.14 9.49
N ARG A 179 13.93 13.99 10.16
CA ARG A 179 15.01 13.01 10.27
C ARG A 179 14.49 11.65 10.71
N SER A 180 15.33 10.63 10.57
CA SER A 180 14.94 9.25 10.85
C SER A 180 14.61 8.96 12.33
N SER A 181 15.32 9.61 13.26
CA SER A 181 15.13 9.42 14.70
C SER A 181 15.53 10.69 15.44
N GLN A 182 14.91 10.93 16.60
CA GLN A 182 15.16 12.11 17.42
C GLN A 182 16.64 12.23 17.83
N ASP A 183 17.26 11.11 18.22
CA ASP A 183 18.62 11.02 18.76
C ASP A 183 19.70 10.93 17.67
N LYS A 184 19.31 11.01 16.40
CA LYS A 184 20.21 10.87 15.26
C LYS A 184 20.29 12.19 14.50
N PRO A 185 21.42 12.48 13.83
CA PRO A 185 21.54 13.68 13.01
C PRO A 185 20.58 13.62 11.81
N VAL A 186 20.33 14.77 11.19
CA VAL A 186 19.41 14.87 10.04
C VAL A 186 19.82 13.96 8.89
N ASN A 187 21.12 13.81 8.63
CA ASN A 187 21.66 12.98 7.56
C ASN A 187 21.72 11.48 7.86
N TYR A 188 21.16 11.02 8.99
CA TYR A 188 21.17 9.61 9.35
C TYR A 188 20.39 8.74 8.34
N PRO A 189 20.80 7.48 8.11
CA PRO A 189 20.08 6.56 7.23
C PRO A 189 18.56 6.54 7.47
N GLY A 190 17.79 6.85 6.43
CA GLY A 190 16.33 6.93 6.47
C GLY A 190 15.74 7.33 5.11
N PHE A 191 14.42 7.26 4.99
CA PHE A 191 13.73 7.57 3.74
C PHE A 191 12.65 8.62 3.94
N CYS A 192 12.79 9.77 3.27
CA CYS A 192 11.76 10.80 3.29
C CYS A 192 10.80 10.63 2.10
N MET A 193 9.55 10.24 2.38
CA MET A 193 8.56 9.90 1.34
C MET A 193 8.07 11.11 0.54
N ASN A 194 8.09 12.31 1.13
CA ASN A 194 7.63 13.55 0.50
C ASN A 194 8.76 14.55 0.19
N CYS A 195 10.03 14.17 0.37
CA CYS A 195 11.17 14.99 0.02
C CYS A 195 11.65 14.73 -1.41
N THR A 196 12.38 15.70 -1.96
CA THR A 196 13.03 15.60 -3.28
C THR A 196 14.55 15.74 -3.15
N GLY A 197 15.30 15.18 -4.10
CA GLY A 197 16.76 15.31 -4.16
C GLY A 197 17.48 14.62 -3.01
N ALA A 198 18.53 15.24 -2.48
CA ALA A 198 19.41 14.66 -1.46
C ALA A 198 18.71 14.34 -0.11
N MET A 199 17.54 14.94 0.15
CA MET A 199 16.76 14.67 1.35
C MET A 199 15.85 13.44 1.22
N LYS A 200 15.67 12.90 0.00
CA LYS A 200 14.80 11.74 -0.24
C LYS A 200 15.40 10.44 0.29
N ASP A 201 16.68 10.23 -0.04
CA ASP A 201 17.46 9.07 0.39
C ASP A 201 18.64 9.59 1.24
N MET A 202 18.43 9.69 2.56
CA MET A 202 19.50 10.04 3.48
C MET A 202 20.21 8.75 3.88
N GLY A 203 21.51 8.63 3.61
CA GLY A 203 22.27 7.39 3.84
C GLY A 203 23.37 7.07 2.80
N HIS A 204 23.85 8.09 2.08
CA HIS A 204 25.08 7.99 1.28
C HIS A 204 26.32 8.20 2.15
#